data_AF-A0A956HT37-F1
#
_entry.id   AF-A0A956HT37-F1
#
_cell.length_a   1.000
_cell.length_b   1.000
_cell.length_c   1.000
_cell.angle_alpha   90.00
_cell.angle_beta   90.00
_cell.angle_gamma   90.00
#
_symmetry.space_group_name_H-M   'P 1'
#
loop_
_entity.id
_entity.type
_entity.pdbx_description
1 polymer ?
#
loop_
_entity_poly.entity_id
_entity_poly.type
_entity_poly.pdbx_seq_one_letter_code
_entity_poly.pdbx_strand_id
1 'polypeptide(L)'
;RRQQEAADAELAAKIDGQRAAATAEGASTEQILDFAEGVSVAFESGAVGRGKVSADLAGEAEALLAAQPPSIDVAIVAGRLLAATGRSEEAATRWLEALAAGAPLEVFDAIVSLPRGSVADQAVLQGCAMIRPQIDETGVPSFVQLCLERANGDAAKLAWKGVDRDLAAYEAELRRLEAEAAAQAAAQAEVSARMSLYATASVFAAGDCRFNDCAKDGWETALPSGGAAVTNCRFNDCLKEGWETSFPDGNSAVTNCRFNDCFKDGWETSLPDGSSAVTYCRFNDCMKDGWETSLPDGGSVVCSCRFNDCLKDGTECN
;
A
#
# COMPACT_ATOMS: atom_id res chain seq x y z
N ARG A 1 -31.06 -10.72 0.15
CA ARG A 1 -32.39 -10.09 0.31
C ARG A 1 -33.24 -10.75 1.40
N ARG A 2 -33.67 -12.02 1.28
CA ARG A 2 -34.49 -12.67 2.33
C ARG A 2 -33.82 -12.70 3.72
N GLN A 3 -32.52 -13.00 3.78
CA GLN A 3 -31.76 -12.94 5.04
C GLN A 3 -31.74 -11.53 5.65
N GLN A 4 -31.59 -10.49 4.82
CA GLN A 4 -31.63 -9.10 5.27
C GLN A 4 -33.02 -8.71 5.79
N GLU A 5 -34.07 -9.10 5.08
CA GLU A 5 -35.46 -8.83 5.50
C GLU A 5 -35.79 -9.51 6.84
N ALA A 6 -35.27 -10.72 7.08
CA ALA A 6 -35.39 -11.40 8.36
C ALA A 6 -34.61 -10.69 9.47
N ALA A 7 -33.35 -10.31 9.22
CA ALA A 7 -32.52 -9.58 10.17
C ALA A 7 -33.14 -8.21 10.55
N ASP A 8 -33.67 -7.48 9.57
CA ASP A 8 -34.35 -6.20 9.82
C ASP A 8 -35.61 -6.37 10.67
N ALA A 9 -36.38 -7.43 10.44
CA ALA A 9 -37.59 -7.73 11.21
C ALA A 9 -37.27 -8.14 12.65
N GLU A 10 -36.22 -8.94 12.85
CA GLU A 10 -35.72 -9.32 14.18
C GLU A 10 -35.22 -8.08 14.95
N LEU A 11 -34.45 -7.21 14.29
CA LEU A 11 -33.98 -5.96 14.89
C LEU A 11 -35.14 -5.04 15.28
N ALA A 12 -36.13 -4.87 14.41
CA ALA A 12 -37.32 -4.05 14.70
C ALA A 12 -38.09 -4.58 15.92
N ALA A 13 -38.34 -5.90 15.99
CA ALA A 13 -39.03 -6.51 17.12
C ALA A 13 -38.25 -6.35 18.43
N LYS A 14 -36.91 -6.47 18.38
CA LYS A 14 -36.03 -6.23 19.53
C LYS A 14 -36.15 -4.78 20.02
N ILE A 15 -36.06 -3.81 19.11
CA ILE A 15 -36.13 -2.38 19.44
C ILE A 15 -37.49 -2.03 20.04
N ASP A 16 -38.60 -2.58 19.51
CA ASP A 16 -39.93 -2.36 20.07
C ASP A 16 -40.04 -2.88 21.51
N GLY A 17 -39.47 -4.04 21.81
CA GLY A 17 -39.39 -4.57 23.17
C GLY A 17 -38.54 -3.70 24.09
N GLN A 18 -37.39 -3.23 23.62
CA GLN A 18 -36.52 -2.32 24.37
C GLN A 18 -37.20 -0.97 24.63
N ARG A 19 -37.91 -0.41 23.64
CA ARG A 19 -38.68 0.82 23.77
C ARG A 19 -39.76 0.72 24.84
N ALA A 20 -40.51 -0.39 24.84
CA ALA A 20 -41.54 -0.62 25.84
C ALA A 20 -40.96 -0.71 27.26
N ALA A 21 -39.78 -1.31 27.42
CA ALA A 21 -39.08 -1.36 28.70
C ALA A 21 -38.55 0.04 29.12
N ALA A 22 -37.95 0.78 28.19
CA ALA A 22 -37.35 2.10 28.44
C ALA A 22 -38.37 3.21 28.74
N THR A 23 -39.62 3.04 28.29
CA THR A 23 -40.71 4.01 28.52
C THR A 23 -41.63 3.64 29.69
N ALA A 24 -41.40 2.49 30.34
CA ALA A 24 -42.14 2.08 31.52
C ALA A 24 -41.85 3.01 32.72
N GLU A 25 -42.84 3.21 33.59
CA GLU A 25 -42.63 3.92 34.85
C GLU A 25 -41.56 3.21 35.70
N GLY A 26 -40.51 3.94 36.07
CA GLY A 26 -39.38 3.37 36.81
C GLY A 26 -38.38 2.58 35.96
N ALA A 27 -38.37 2.78 34.64
CA ALA A 27 -37.33 2.22 33.75
C ALA A 27 -35.92 2.52 34.29
N SER A 28 -35.05 1.50 34.25
CA SER A 28 -33.66 1.66 34.66
C SER A 28 -32.84 2.41 33.61
N THR A 29 -31.73 3.02 34.02
CA THR A 29 -30.77 3.62 33.08
C THR A 29 -30.28 2.60 32.06
N GLU A 30 -30.03 1.35 32.47
CA GLU A 30 -29.61 0.27 31.57
C GLU A 30 -30.65 -0.02 30.46
N GLN A 31 -31.95 -0.07 30.81
CA GLN A 31 -33.01 -0.26 29.81
C GLN A 31 -33.08 0.87 28.78
N ILE A 32 -32.81 2.10 29.23
CA ILE A 32 -32.77 3.29 28.37
C ILE A 32 -31.54 3.26 27.45
N LEU A 33 -30.37 2.88 27.99
CA LEU A 33 -29.15 2.72 27.20
C LEU A 33 -29.31 1.62 26.13
N ASP A 34 -29.89 0.47 26.50
CA ASP A 34 -30.15 -0.64 25.58
C ASP A 34 -31.07 -0.25 24.43
N PHE A 35 -32.12 0.52 24.72
CA PHE A 35 -33.01 1.06 23.71
C PHE A 35 -32.28 2.01 22.75
N ALA A 36 -31.55 2.99 23.28
CA ALA A 36 -30.81 3.96 22.46
C ALA A 36 -29.71 3.30 21.61
N GLU A 37 -29.00 2.31 22.15
CA GLU A 37 -28.02 1.51 21.39
C GLU A 37 -28.71 0.73 20.27
N GLY A 38 -29.87 0.10 20.56
CA GLY A 38 -30.69 -0.58 19.57
C GLY A 38 -31.10 0.34 18.41
N VAL A 39 -31.52 1.57 18.73
CA VAL A 39 -31.84 2.60 17.72
C VAL A 39 -30.60 2.96 16.89
N SER A 40 -29.45 3.19 17.53
CA SER A 40 -28.18 3.50 16.83
C SER A 40 -27.83 2.41 15.80
N VAL A 41 -27.90 1.13 16.21
CA VAL A 41 -27.66 -0.02 15.32
C VAL A 41 -28.65 -0.07 14.15
N ALA A 42 -29.91 0.34 14.35
CA ALA A 42 -30.90 0.41 13.26
C ALA A 42 -30.57 1.48 12.21
N PHE A 43 -29.99 2.61 12.62
CA PHE A 43 -29.49 3.63 11.71
C PHE A 43 -28.27 3.12 10.93
N GLU A 44 -27.26 2.59 11.63
CA GLU A 44 -26.01 2.12 11.03
C GLU A 44 -26.22 0.96 10.04
N SER A 45 -27.11 0.02 10.37
CA SER A 45 -27.48 -1.09 9.47
C SER A 45 -28.35 -0.65 8.28
N GLY A 46 -28.81 0.61 8.25
CA GLY A 46 -29.71 1.16 7.25
C GLY A 46 -31.16 0.65 7.34
N ALA A 47 -31.54 -0.03 8.43
CA ALA A 47 -32.90 -0.53 8.63
C ALA A 47 -33.94 0.60 8.65
N VAL A 48 -33.56 1.76 9.21
CA VAL A 48 -34.38 2.99 9.16
C VAL A 48 -34.57 3.47 7.72
N GLY A 49 -33.50 3.57 6.93
CA GLY A 49 -33.57 3.97 5.52
C GLY A 49 -34.41 3.02 4.64
N ARG A 50 -34.53 1.75 5.04
CA ARG A 50 -35.41 0.75 4.41
C ARG A 50 -36.86 0.77 4.95
N GLY A 51 -37.19 1.67 5.88
CA GLY A 51 -38.51 1.79 6.48
C GLY A 51 -38.89 0.63 7.40
N LYS A 52 -37.91 -0.09 7.97
CA LYS A 52 -38.13 -1.23 8.86
C LYS A 52 -38.20 -0.84 10.33
N VAL A 53 -37.53 0.25 10.68
CA VAL A 53 -37.54 0.88 12.00
C VAL A 53 -37.90 2.36 11.79
N SER A 54 -38.72 2.94 12.66
CA SER A 54 -39.12 4.35 12.54
C SER A 54 -37.95 5.28 12.85
N ALA A 55 -37.77 6.33 12.04
CA ALA A 55 -36.77 7.37 12.27
C ALA A 55 -37.07 8.21 13.53
N ASP A 56 -38.34 8.32 13.93
CA ASP A 56 -38.77 9.10 15.10
C ASP A 56 -38.23 8.53 16.43
N LEU A 57 -37.83 7.25 16.44
CA LEU A 57 -37.27 6.61 17.63
C LEU A 57 -35.95 7.24 18.07
N ALA A 58 -35.21 7.91 17.17
CA ALA A 58 -34.01 8.66 17.55
C ALA A 58 -34.35 9.80 18.52
N GLY A 59 -35.36 10.62 18.19
CA GLY A 59 -35.76 11.74 19.04
C GLY A 59 -36.30 11.28 20.40
N GLU A 60 -37.00 10.14 20.44
CA GLU A 60 -37.47 9.53 21.69
C GLU A 60 -36.32 9.01 22.55
N ALA A 61 -35.38 8.26 21.96
CA ALA A 61 -34.19 7.77 22.65
C ALA A 61 -33.32 8.93 23.18
N GLU A 62 -33.14 10.00 22.40
CA GLU A 62 -32.44 11.21 22.84
C GLU A 62 -33.13 11.88 24.04
N ALA A 63 -34.46 12.00 24.01
CA ALA A 63 -35.21 12.59 25.12
C ALA A 63 -35.08 11.76 26.42
N LEU A 64 -35.11 10.43 26.30
CA LEU A 64 -34.92 9.52 27.44
C LEU A 64 -33.49 9.61 28.01
N LEU A 65 -32.47 9.64 27.14
CA LEU A 65 -31.07 9.83 27.55
C LEU A 65 -30.85 11.17 28.23
N ALA A 66 -31.45 12.25 27.70
CA ALA A 66 -31.33 13.59 28.28
C ALA A 66 -31.96 13.71 29.69
N ALA A 67 -32.91 12.84 30.03
CA ALA A 67 -33.51 12.77 31.35
C ALA A 67 -32.67 11.98 32.37
N GLN A 68 -31.64 11.24 31.93
CA GLN A 68 -30.77 10.48 32.82
C GLN A 68 -29.76 11.38 33.55
N PRO A 69 -29.33 11.01 34.77
CA PRO A 69 -28.17 11.63 35.40
C PRO A 69 -26.92 11.52 34.51
N PRO A 70 -26.06 12.54 34.46
CA PRO A 70 -24.82 12.46 33.69
C PRO A 70 -23.94 11.30 34.15
N SER A 71 -23.57 10.42 33.22
CA SER A 71 -22.61 9.33 33.42
C SER A 71 -21.80 9.11 32.15
N ILE A 72 -20.67 8.40 32.27
CA ILE A 72 -19.83 8.02 31.12
C ILE A 72 -20.67 7.22 30.11
N ASP A 73 -21.43 6.23 30.56
CA ASP A 73 -22.23 5.37 29.67
C ASP A 73 -23.31 6.14 28.93
N VAL A 74 -24.00 7.07 29.61
CA VAL A 74 -25.00 7.95 28.97
C VAL A 74 -24.35 8.81 27.88
N ALA A 75 -23.17 9.38 28.15
CA ALA A 75 -22.46 10.19 27.17
C ALA A 75 -21.98 9.36 25.96
N ILE A 76 -21.49 8.13 26.19
CA ILE A 76 -21.07 7.21 25.12
C ILE A 76 -22.23 6.84 24.20
N VAL A 77 -23.34 6.38 24.78
CA VAL A 77 -24.52 5.94 24.01
C VAL A 77 -25.19 7.13 23.31
N ALA A 78 -25.29 8.29 23.97
CA ALA A 78 -25.79 9.51 23.34
C ALA A 78 -24.93 9.93 22.13
N GLY A 79 -23.60 9.87 22.26
CA GLY A 79 -22.70 10.17 21.15
C GLY A 79 -22.87 9.20 19.97
N ARG A 80 -23.05 7.89 20.23
CA ARG A 80 -23.32 6.89 19.18
C ARG A 80 -24.61 7.18 18.44
N LEU A 81 -25.68 7.46 19.16
CA LEU A 81 -26.98 7.79 18.56
C LEU A 81 -26.89 9.05 17.68
N LEU A 82 -26.19 10.09 18.17
CA LEU A 82 -25.95 11.31 17.40
C LEU A 82 -25.11 11.03 16.13
N ALA A 83 -24.06 10.21 16.23
CA ALA A 83 -23.24 9.87 15.07
C ALA A 83 -24.04 9.07 14.03
N ALA A 84 -24.80 8.06 14.47
CA ALA A 84 -25.62 7.22 13.62
C ALA A 84 -26.74 8.00 12.88
N THR A 85 -27.21 9.10 13.48
CA THR A 85 -28.19 10.01 12.87
C THR A 85 -27.56 11.12 12.03
N GLY A 86 -26.24 11.09 11.83
CA GLY A 86 -25.50 12.05 10.98
C GLY A 86 -25.09 13.34 11.69
N ARG A 87 -25.33 13.46 13.00
CA ARG A 87 -25.01 14.66 13.82
C ARG A 87 -23.61 14.55 14.44
N SER A 88 -22.62 14.41 13.57
CA SER A 88 -21.22 14.11 13.96
C SER A 88 -20.62 15.13 14.92
N GLU A 89 -20.87 16.43 14.74
CA GLU A 89 -20.29 17.48 15.61
C GLU A 89 -20.85 17.44 17.05
N GLU A 90 -22.12 17.06 17.19
CA GLU A 90 -22.75 16.88 18.51
C GLU A 90 -22.29 15.59 19.17
N ALA A 91 -22.12 14.52 18.38
CA ALA A 91 -21.53 13.27 18.84
C ALA A 91 -20.11 13.48 19.39
N ALA A 92 -19.27 14.22 18.67
CA ALA A 92 -17.92 14.57 19.10
C ALA A 92 -17.91 15.26 20.48
N THR A 93 -18.87 16.16 20.70
CA THR A 93 -19.02 16.87 21.99
C THR A 93 -19.36 15.89 23.12
N ARG A 94 -20.31 14.97 22.91
CA ARG A 94 -20.70 13.98 23.92
C ARG A 94 -19.59 13.00 24.26
N TRP A 95 -18.88 12.50 23.26
CA TRP A 95 -17.75 11.61 23.50
C TRP A 95 -16.57 12.32 24.17
N LEU A 96 -16.35 13.60 23.88
CA LEU A 96 -15.34 14.39 24.60
C LEU A 96 -15.72 14.56 26.09
N GLU A 97 -17.00 14.78 26.41
CA GLU A 97 -17.49 14.78 27.80
C GLU A 97 -17.18 13.44 28.49
N ALA A 98 -17.41 12.32 27.79
CA ALA A 98 -17.09 10.98 28.29
C ALA A 98 -15.58 10.80 28.53
N LEU A 99 -14.73 11.22 27.58
CA LEU A 99 -13.27 11.16 27.73
C LEU A 99 -12.77 12.00 28.91
N ALA A 100 -13.32 13.20 29.10
CA ALA A 100 -12.98 14.05 30.24
C ALA A 100 -13.36 13.40 31.59
N ALA A 101 -14.36 12.52 31.60
CA ALA A 101 -14.76 11.72 32.75
C ALA A 101 -13.97 10.41 32.92
N GLY A 102 -13.00 10.11 32.04
CA GLY A 102 -12.15 8.91 32.12
C GLY A 102 -12.65 7.73 31.30
N ALA A 103 -13.44 7.97 30.25
CA ALA A 103 -13.80 6.94 29.28
C ALA A 103 -12.55 6.31 28.61
N PRO A 104 -12.66 5.06 28.14
CA PRO A 104 -11.51 4.34 27.60
C PRO A 104 -11.18 4.79 26.16
N LEU A 105 -10.02 4.32 25.67
CA LEU A 105 -9.48 4.64 24.34
C LEU A 105 -10.49 4.43 23.19
N GLU A 106 -11.38 3.44 23.27
CA GLU A 106 -12.35 3.13 22.22
C GLU A 106 -13.32 4.30 21.96
N VAL A 107 -13.58 5.14 22.96
CA VAL A 107 -14.40 6.35 22.79
C VAL A 107 -13.64 7.41 22.00
N PHE A 108 -12.33 7.51 22.18
CA PHE A 108 -11.49 8.39 21.37
C PHE A 108 -11.40 7.91 19.92
N ASP A 109 -11.27 6.60 19.70
CA ASP A 109 -11.31 6.02 18.35
C ASP A 109 -12.64 6.32 17.64
N ALA A 110 -13.75 6.36 18.39
CA ALA A 110 -15.05 6.77 17.85
C ALA A 110 -15.05 8.24 17.39
N ILE A 111 -14.48 9.17 18.17
CA ILE A 111 -14.32 10.58 17.75
C ILE A 111 -13.43 10.68 16.52
N VAL A 112 -12.31 9.95 16.48
CA VAL A 112 -11.38 9.90 15.34
C VAL A 112 -12.05 9.32 14.09
N SER A 113 -13.07 8.48 14.23
CA SER A 113 -13.79 7.91 13.08
C SER A 113 -14.83 8.87 12.49
N LEU A 114 -15.13 9.99 13.17
CA LEU A 114 -16.07 10.99 12.65
C LEU A 114 -15.50 11.71 11.41
N PRO A 115 -16.38 12.10 10.47
CA PRO A 115 -16.03 12.98 9.36
C PRO A 115 -15.29 14.22 9.86
N ARG A 116 -14.34 14.72 9.06
CA ARG A 116 -13.60 15.94 9.40
C ARG A 116 -14.56 17.13 9.47
N GLY A 117 -14.46 17.87 10.56
CA GLY A 117 -15.27 19.03 10.88
C GLY A 117 -14.53 19.86 11.93
N SER A 118 -14.85 21.15 12.06
CA SER A 118 -14.14 22.01 13.00
C SER A 118 -14.32 21.55 14.45
N VAL A 119 -15.51 21.05 14.81
CA VAL A 119 -15.78 20.61 16.19
C VAL A 119 -15.18 19.22 16.42
N ALA A 120 -15.31 18.29 15.48
CA ALA A 120 -14.71 16.96 15.55
C ALA A 120 -13.17 17.03 15.62
N ASP A 121 -12.53 17.82 14.76
CA ASP A 121 -11.06 17.99 14.80
C ASP A 121 -10.62 18.60 16.14
N GLN A 122 -11.34 19.61 16.64
CA GLN A 122 -11.07 20.18 17.96
C GLN A 122 -11.29 19.18 19.11
N ALA A 123 -12.31 18.32 19.02
CA ALA A 123 -12.58 17.27 20.00
C ALA A 123 -11.47 16.22 20.00
N VAL A 124 -10.95 15.81 18.83
CA VAL A 124 -9.78 14.93 18.77
C VAL A 124 -8.58 15.58 19.41
N LEU A 125 -8.27 16.85 19.12
CA LEU A 125 -7.11 17.54 19.70
C LEU A 125 -7.19 17.64 21.23
N GLN A 126 -8.37 17.90 21.78
CA GLN A 126 -8.59 17.87 23.23
C GLN A 126 -8.48 16.45 23.79
N GLY A 127 -9.05 15.47 23.11
CA GLY A 127 -8.99 14.05 23.48
C GLY A 127 -7.56 13.49 23.47
N CYS A 128 -6.69 13.96 22.57
CA CYS A 128 -5.29 13.54 22.50
C CYS A 128 -4.59 13.72 23.86
N ALA A 129 -4.81 14.85 24.52
CA ALA A 129 -4.20 15.12 25.83
C ALA A 129 -4.71 14.17 26.93
N MET A 130 -5.99 13.80 26.87
CA MET A 130 -6.65 12.93 27.85
C MET A 130 -6.24 11.46 27.68
N ILE A 131 -6.08 11.03 26.43
CA ILE A 131 -5.81 9.63 26.07
C ILE A 131 -4.33 9.28 26.06
N ARG A 132 -3.43 10.25 25.84
CA ARG A 132 -1.98 9.98 25.77
C ARG A 132 -1.44 9.06 26.89
N PRO A 133 -1.86 9.16 28.17
CA PRO A 133 -1.39 8.25 29.22
C PRO A 133 -1.78 6.78 29.04
N GLN A 134 -2.79 6.49 28.22
CA GLN A 134 -3.24 5.13 27.89
C GLN A 134 -2.46 4.53 26.71
N ILE A 135 -1.65 5.34 26.00
CA ILE A 135 -0.86 4.91 24.84
C ILE A 135 0.53 4.47 25.29
N ASP A 136 0.89 3.23 24.95
CA ASP A 136 2.24 2.69 25.20
C ASP A 136 3.31 3.39 24.34
N GLU A 137 4.57 3.29 24.74
CA GLU A 137 5.68 3.98 24.05
C GLU A 137 5.88 3.51 22.59
N THR A 138 5.45 2.31 22.22
CA THR A 138 5.53 1.82 20.83
C THR A 138 4.43 2.40 19.94
N GLY A 139 3.27 2.74 20.52
CA GLY A 139 2.15 3.39 19.83
C GLY A 139 2.27 4.91 19.70
N VAL A 140 3.24 5.54 20.37
CA VAL A 140 3.40 7.01 20.38
C VAL A 140 3.56 7.61 18.99
N PRO A 141 4.40 7.12 18.07
CA PRO A 141 4.57 7.73 16.75
C PRO A 141 3.24 7.79 15.97
N SER A 142 2.49 6.68 15.91
CA SER A 142 1.20 6.61 15.22
C SER A 142 0.14 7.51 15.87
N PHE A 143 0.13 7.58 17.20
CA PHE A 143 -0.76 8.47 17.95
C PHE A 143 -0.46 9.96 17.66
N VAL A 144 0.81 10.35 17.68
CA VAL A 144 1.25 11.72 17.36
C VAL A 144 0.88 12.09 15.93
N GLN A 145 1.10 11.18 14.96
CA GLN A 145 0.71 11.37 13.57
C GLN A 145 -0.78 11.71 13.45
N LEU A 146 -1.64 10.89 14.05
CA LEU A 146 -3.10 11.09 14.04
C LEU A 146 -3.49 12.46 14.60
N CYS A 147 -2.92 12.85 15.75
CA CYS A 147 -3.19 14.15 16.35
C CYS A 147 -2.67 15.31 15.47
N LEU A 148 -1.50 15.17 14.82
CA LEU A 148 -0.97 16.15 13.87
C LEU A 148 -1.87 16.28 12.63
N GLU A 149 -2.36 15.18 12.08
CA GLU A 149 -3.27 15.21 10.92
C GLU A 149 -4.57 15.98 11.23
N ARG A 150 -5.10 15.81 12.44
CA ARG A 150 -6.25 16.56 12.96
C ARG A 150 -5.91 18.03 13.25
N ALA A 151 -4.66 18.33 13.57
CA ALA A 151 -4.14 19.69 13.69
C ALA A 151 -3.84 20.38 12.34
N ASN A 152 -3.95 19.67 11.22
CA ASN A 152 -3.45 20.07 9.88
C ASN A 152 -1.93 20.29 9.86
N GLY A 153 -1.18 19.43 10.55
CA GLY A 153 0.28 19.48 10.65
C GLY A 153 0.82 20.51 11.64
N ASP A 154 -0.05 21.29 12.29
CA ASP A 154 0.36 22.33 13.23
C ASP A 154 0.64 21.75 14.62
N ALA A 155 1.91 21.40 14.88
CA ALA A 155 2.37 20.86 16.15
C ALA A 155 2.08 21.80 17.35
N ALA A 156 1.95 23.11 17.13
CA ALA A 156 1.67 24.06 18.22
C ALA A 156 0.25 23.91 18.81
N LYS A 157 -0.66 23.20 18.11
CA LYS A 157 -1.99 22.87 18.62
C LYS A 157 -2.01 21.65 19.54
N LEU A 158 -0.91 20.90 19.61
CA LEU A 158 -0.79 19.73 20.45
C LEU A 158 -0.38 20.12 21.86
N ALA A 159 -1.16 19.71 22.85
CA ALA A 159 -0.98 20.15 24.23
C ALA A 159 -1.13 19.00 25.23
N TRP A 160 -0.03 18.36 25.61
CA TRP A 160 0.02 17.43 26.73
C TRP A 160 1.41 17.38 27.36
N LYS A 161 1.48 16.81 28.57
CA LYS A 161 2.75 16.63 29.28
C LYS A 161 3.66 15.70 28.49
N GLY A 162 4.81 16.22 28.04
CA GLY A 162 5.79 15.45 27.28
C GLY A 162 5.62 15.49 25.76
N VAL A 163 4.77 16.37 25.22
CA VAL A 163 4.52 16.49 23.78
C VAL A 163 5.79 16.65 22.94
N ASP A 164 6.78 17.43 23.40
CA ASP A 164 8.06 17.60 22.67
C ASP A 164 8.83 16.28 22.51
N ARG A 165 8.81 15.43 23.54
CA ARG A 165 9.47 14.11 23.52
C ARG A 165 8.76 13.19 22.54
N ASP A 166 7.43 13.20 22.54
CA ASP A 166 6.63 12.37 21.66
C ASP A 166 6.75 12.82 20.19
N LEU A 167 6.80 14.13 19.94
CA LEU A 167 7.11 14.71 18.62
C LEU A 167 8.49 14.29 18.13
N ALA A 168 9.52 14.38 18.98
CA ALA A 168 10.87 13.92 18.62
C ALA A 168 10.93 12.42 18.29
N ALA A 169 10.15 11.59 19.01
CA ALA A 169 10.02 10.16 18.71
C ALA A 169 9.35 9.91 17.36
N TYR A 170 8.27 10.64 17.06
CA TYR A 170 7.61 10.60 15.75
C TYR A 170 8.53 11.02 14.61
N GLU A 171 9.29 12.13 14.76
CA GLU A 171 10.26 12.59 13.75
C GLU A 171 11.42 11.61 13.56
N ALA A 172 11.85 10.90 14.60
CA ALA A 172 12.85 9.85 14.49
C ALA A 172 12.32 8.66 13.69
N GLU A 173 11.05 8.28 13.91
CA GLU A 173 10.40 7.19 13.17
C GLU A 173 10.20 7.56 11.70
N LEU A 174 9.78 8.78 11.38
CA LEU A 174 9.70 9.25 9.99
C LEU A 174 11.06 9.15 9.28
N ARG A 175 12.14 9.62 9.93
CA ARG A 175 13.50 9.52 9.37
C ARG A 175 13.94 8.07 9.17
N ARG A 176 13.54 7.15 10.05
CA ARG A 176 13.82 5.72 9.90
C ARG A 176 13.13 5.17 8.65
N LEU A 177 11.83 5.45 8.49
CA LEU A 177 11.05 5.01 7.33
C LEU A 177 11.58 5.59 6.01
N GLU A 178 11.94 6.88 5.99
CA GLU A 178 12.56 7.52 4.82
C GLU A 178 13.92 6.89 4.47
N ALA A 179 14.76 6.60 5.47
CA ALA A 179 16.04 5.94 5.24
C ALA A 179 15.87 4.50 4.71
N GLU A 180 14.90 3.75 5.23
CA GLU A 180 14.56 2.41 4.73
C GLU A 180 14.04 2.45 3.30
N ALA A 181 13.13 3.38 3.00
CA ALA A 181 12.62 3.57 1.64
C ALA A 181 13.74 3.98 0.66
N ALA A 182 14.64 4.87 1.08
CA ALA A 182 15.81 5.26 0.28
C ALA A 182 16.77 4.09 0.05
N ALA A 183 17.02 3.26 1.07
CA ALA A 183 17.85 2.07 0.94
C ALA A 183 17.23 1.03 0.00
N GLN A 184 15.92 0.81 0.09
CA GLN A 184 15.19 -0.08 -0.83
C GLN A 184 15.22 0.46 -2.27
N ALA A 185 15.01 1.76 -2.46
CA ALA A 185 15.08 2.39 -3.78
C ALA A 185 16.50 2.29 -4.37
N ALA A 186 17.54 2.49 -3.56
CA ALA A 186 18.93 2.32 -3.98
C ALA A 186 19.24 0.87 -4.39
N ALA A 187 18.80 -0.11 -3.59
CA ALA A 187 18.97 -1.53 -3.91
C ALA A 187 18.22 -1.92 -5.20
N GLN A 188 17.01 -1.42 -5.40
CA GLN A 188 16.24 -1.65 -6.63
C GLN A 188 16.90 -1.00 -7.86
N ALA A 189 17.45 0.21 -7.71
CA ALA A 189 18.18 0.89 -8.77
C ALA A 189 19.46 0.13 -9.15
N GLU A 190 20.20 -0.40 -8.18
CA GLU A 190 21.38 -1.24 -8.42
C GLU A 190 21.02 -2.52 -9.17
N VAL A 191 19.96 -3.22 -8.74
CA VAL A 191 19.46 -4.41 -9.44
C VAL A 191 19.05 -4.06 -10.86
N SER A 192 18.26 -3.01 -11.07
CA SER A 192 17.82 -2.58 -12.40
C SER A 192 18.98 -2.21 -13.32
N ALA A 193 19.97 -1.45 -12.82
CA ALA A 193 21.16 -1.10 -13.59
C ALA A 193 21.94 -2.35 -13.99
N ARG A 194 22.10 -3.30 -13.07
CA ARG A 194 22.77 -4.58 -13.34
C ARG A 194 22.01 -5.43 -14.36
N MET A 195 20.68 -5.46 -14.30
CA MET A 195 19.86 -6.17 -15.29
C MET A 195 20.01 -5.57 -16.69
N SER A 196 20.14 -4.24 -16.80
CA SER A 196 20.44 -3.60 -18.08
C SER A 196 21.80 -4.03 -18.63
N LEU A 197 22.83 -4.17 -17.79
CA LEU A 197 24.14 -4.69 -18.22
C LEU A 197 24.04 -6.14 -18.70
N TYR A 198 23.27 -6.97 -18.01
CA TYR A 198 23.10 -8.38 -18.35
C TYR A 198 22.36 -8.54 -19.67
N ALA A 199 21.28 -7.79 -19.88
CA ALA A 199 20.62 -7.73 -21.19
C ALA A 199 21.59 -7.32 -22.31
N THR A 200 22.44 -6.31 -22.09
CA THR A 200 23.45 -5.88 -23.07
C THR A 200 24.46 -7.00 -23.38
N ALA A 201 24.92 -7.76 -22.39
CA ALA A 201 25.89 -8.82 -22.63
C ALA A 201 25.28 -10.08 -23.26
N SER A 202 24.02 -10.37 -22.96
CA SER A 202 23.35 -11.61 -23.38
C SER A 202 22.68 -11.53 -24.74
N VAL A 203 22.54 -10.35 -25.34
CA VAL A 203 21.92 -10.19 -26.65
C VAL A 203 22.98 -10.04 -27.74
N PHE A 204 22.89 -10.87 -28.78
CA PHE A 204 23.75 -10.75 -29.95
C PHE A 204 23.56 -9.39 -30.62
N ALA A 205 24.67 -8.72 -30.95
CA ALA A 205 24.68 -7.43 -31.63
C ALA A 205 23.81 -6.36 -30.93
N ALA A 206 23.82 -6.32 -29.60
CA ALA A 206 23.12 -5.31 -28.78
C ALA A 206 23.68 -3.88 -28.90
N GLY A 207 24.53 -3.60 -29.88
CA GLY A 207 25.27 -2.36 -30.04
C GLY A 207 25.85 -2.23 -31.45
N ASP A 208 26.81 -1.33 -31.61
CA ASP A 208 27.40 -1.03 -32.91
C ASP A 208 28.46 -2.08 -33.30
N CYS A 209 28.28 -2.68 -34.48
CA CYS A 209 29.24 -3.66 -35.00
C CYS A 209 30.60 -3.03 -35.25
N ARG A 210 31.65 -3.64 -34.70
CA ARG A 210 33.01 -3.23 -35.03
C ARG A 210 33.35 -3.73 -36.44
N PHE A 211 34.04 -2.88 -37.19
CA PHE A 211 34.47 -3.16 -38.57
C PHE A 211 33.34 -3.63 -39.52
N ASN A 212 32.08 -3.28 -39.22
CA ASN A 212 30.86 -3.68 -39.92
C ASN A 212 30.52 -5.19 -39.87
N ASP A 213 31.11 -5.97 -38.97
CA ASP A 213 30.78 -7.40 -38.84
C ASP A 213 30.71 -7.84 -37.36
N CYS A 214 29.52 -7.74 -36.77
CA CYS A 214 29.29 -8.20 -35.39
C CYS A 214 29.57 -9.70 -35.19
N ALA A 215 29.44 -10.51 -36.24
CA ALA A 215 29.56 -11.97 -36.15
C ALA A 215 31.03 -12.43 -36.10
N LYS A 216 31.95 -11.61 -36.61
CA LYS A 216 33.41 -11.87 -36.55
C LYS A 216 34.15 -10.98 -35.58
N ASP A 217 33.86 -9.68 -35.63
CA ASP A 217 34.64 -8.64 -34.99
C ASP A 217 34.00 -8.15 -33.69
N GLY A 218 32.81 -8.62 -33.35
CA GLY A 218 32.06 -8.22 -32.15
C GLY A 218 31.48 -6.81 -32.25
N TRP A 219 31.05 -6.26 -31.13
CA TRP A 219 30.34 -5.00 -31.06
C TRP A 219 30.67 -4.21 -29.79
N GLU A 220 30.32 -2.93 -29.80
CA GLU A 220 30.38 -2.08 -28.62
C GLU A 220 28.98 -1.52 -28.31
N THR A 221 28.59 -1.59 -27.04
CA THR A 221 27.31 -1.04 -26.58
C THR A 221 27.56 0.07 -25.58
N ALA A 222 27.08 1.28 -25.89
CA ALA A 222 27.10 2.39 -24.95
C ALA A 222 26.18 2.09 -23.75
N LEU A 223 26.69 2.28 -22.53
CA LEU A 223 25.96 1.96 -21.31
C LEU A 223 25.25 3.21 -20.75
N PRO A 224 24.04 3.08 -20.16
CA PRO A 224 23.34 4.21 -19.55
C PRO A 224 24.11 4.89 -18.41
N SER A 225 24.95 4.14 -17.70
CA SER A 225 25.83 4.63 -16.62
C SER A 225 27.05 5.41 -17.12
N GLY A 226 27.26 5.48 -18.44
CA GLY A 226 28.50 5.96 -19.05
C GLY A 226 29.52 4.84 -19.29
N GLY A 227 30.39 5.03 -20.28
CA GLY A 227 31.29 4.00 -20.79
C GLY A 227 30.65 3.10 -21.85
N ALA A 228 31.38 2.07 -22.26
CA ALA A 228 30.92 1.09 -23.24
C ALA A 228 31.24 -0.33 -22.78
N ALA A 229 30.29 -1.24 -22.96
CA ALA A 229 30.55 -2.67 -22.93
C ALA A 229 31.18 -3.09 -24.26
N VAL A 230 32.27 -3.84 -24.21
CA VAL A 230 33.01 -4.29 -25.39
C VAL A 230 32.86 -5.79 -25.53
N THR A 231 32.29 -6.23 -26.64
CA THR A 231 32.07 -7.63 -26.93
C THR A 231 33.06 -8.14 -27.97
N ASN A 232 33.72 -9.25 -27.68
CA ASN A 232 34.66 -9.91 -28.58
C ASN A 232 34.17 -11.31 -28.93
N CYS A 233 34.20 -11.66 -30.21
CA CYS A 233 33.92 -13.02 -30.65
C CYS A 233 35.04 -13.97 -30.23
N ARG A 234 34.68 -15.12 -29.68
CA ARG A 234 35.65 -16.16 -29.36
C ARG A 234 36.07 -16.84 -30.65
N PHE A 235 37.38 -17.05 -30.81
CA PHE A 235 37.98 -17.62 -32.02
C PHE A 235 37.52 -16.95 -33.34
N ASN A 236 37.17 -15.66 -33.31
CA ASN A 236 36.67 -14.86 -34.43
C ASN A 236 35.35 -15.38 -35.06
N ASP A 237 34.52 -16.13 -34.31
CA ASP A 237 33.21 -16.60 -34.78
C ASP A 237 32.20 -16.58 -33.61
N CYS A 238 31.53 -15.44 -33.41
CA CYS A 238 30.52 -15.27 -32.36
C CYS A 238 29.37 -16.27 -32.50
N LEU A 239 29.11 -16.77 -33.71
CA LEU A 239 27.91 -17.55 -34.03
C LEU A 239 28.08 -19.04 -33.74
N LYS A 240 29.33 -19.50 -33.62
CA LYS A 240 29.66 -20.89 -33.29
C LYS A 240 30.28 -21.04 -31.91
N GLU A 241 31.16 -20.11 -31.55
CA GLU A 241 32.01 -20.21 -30.36
C GLU A 241 31.53 -19.30 -29.22
N GLY A 242 30.53 -18.46 -29.51
CA GLY A 242 30.02 -17.45 -28.61
C GLY A 242 30.95 -16.25 -28.47
N TRP A 243 30.70 -15.44 -27.45
CA TRP A 243 31.38 -14.16 -27.25
C TRP A 243 31.68 -13.91 -25.78
N GLU A 244 32.57 -12.96 -25.53
CA GLU A 244 32.84 -12.42 -24.20
C GLU A 244 32.60 -10.92 -24.21
N THR A 245 31.78 -10.45 -23.28
CA THR A 245 31.45 -9.04 -23.09
C THR A 245 32.18 -8.53 -21.85
N SER A 246 33.07 -7.56 -22.03
CA SER A 246 33.79 -6.89 -20.94
C SER A 246 33.11 -5.57 -20.58
N PHE A 247 32.90 -5.34 -19.29
CA PHE A 247 32.28 -4.13 -18.76
C PHE A 247 33.32 -3.12 -18.23
N PRO A 248 32.99 -1.83 -18.13
CA PRO A 248 33.92 -0.80 -17.65
C PRO A 248 34.43 -1.01 -16.21
N ASP A 249 33.72 -1.78 -15.40
CA ASP A 249 34.10 -2.11 -14.01
C ASP A 249 35.14 -3.25 -13.93
N GLY A 250 35.54 -3.82 -15.07
CA GLY A 250 36.51 -4.91 -15.17
C GLY A 250 35.90 -6.31 -15.08
N ASN A 251 34.59 -6.43 -14.87
CA ASN A 251 33.90 -7.71 -14.94
C ASN A 251 33.65 -8.13 -16.39
N SER A 252 33.47 -9.44 -16.63
CA SER A 252 33.07 -9.95 -17.94
C SER A 252 31.96 -10.98 -17.85
N ALA A 253 31.14 -11.03 -18.90
CA ALA A 253 30.14 -12.06 -19.13
C ALA A 253 30.58 -12.93 -20.31
N VAL A 254 30.37 -14.24 -20.22
CA VAL A 254 30.79 -15.20 -21.24
C VAL A 254 29.58 -15.91 -21.80
N THR A 255 29.39 -15.78 -23.11
CA THR A 255 28.33 -16.46 -23.86
C THR A 255 28.88 -17.69 -24.57
N ASN A 256 28.16 -18.79 -24.47
CA ASN A 256 28.44 -20.04 -25.18
C ASN A 256 27.24 -20.42 -26.04
N CYS A 257 27.51 -20.77 -27.30
CA CYS A 257 26.50 -21.34 -28.19
C CYS A 257 26.11 -22.74 -27.74
N ARG A 258 24.82 -23.05 -27.77
CA ARG A 258 24.34 -24.42 -27.54
C ARG A 258 24.65 -25.25 -28.77
N PHE A 259 25.17 -26.45 -28.56
CA PHE A 259 25.54 -27.39 -29.62
C PHE A 259 26.43 -26.79 -30.74
N ASN A 260 27.24 -25.78 -30.42
CA ASN A 260 28.12 -25.02 -31.33
C ASN A 260 27.39 -24.25 -32.45
N ASP A 261 26.11 -23.92 -32.27
CA ASP A 261 25.34 -23.08 -33.19
C ASP A 261 24.35 -22.19 -32.44
N CYS A 262 24.77 -20.94 -32.19
CA CYS A 262 23.96 -19.97 -31.45
C CYS A 262 22.62 -19.68 -32.12
N PHE A 263 22.57 -19.69 -33.46
CA PHE A 263 21.41 -19.20 -34.20
C PHE A 263 20.40 -20.27 -34.57
N LYS A 264 20.76 -21.53 -34.33
CA LYS A 264 19.85 -22.66 -34.40
C LYS A 264 19.35 -23.08 -33.03
N ASP A 265 20.26 -23.22 -32.07
CA ASP A 265 19.99 -23.88 -30.79
C ASP A 265 19.96 -22.90 -29.60
N GLY A 266 20.21 -21.61 -29.86
CA GLY A 266 20.29 -20.57 -28.84
C GLY A 266 21.64 -20.55 -28.12
N TRP A 267 21.72 -19.77 -27.05
CA TRP A 267 22.96 -19.58 -26.29
C TRP A 267 22.69 -19.37 -24.81
N GLU A 268 23.74 -19.51 -24.01
CA GLU A 268 23.71 -19.23 -22.58
C GLU A 268 24.84 -18.29 -22.22
N THR A 269 24.52 -17.24 -21.47
CA THR A 269 25.47 -16.24 -20.98
C THR A 269 25.67 -16.44 -19.49
N SER A 270 26.89 -16.78 -19.08
CA SER A 270 27.31 -16.74 -17.68
C SER A 270 27.68 -15.31 -17.31
N LEU A 271 27.05 -14.79 -16.26
CA LEU A 271 27.13 -13.41 -15.83
C LEU A 271 28.14 -13.24 -14.66
N PRO A 272 28.65 -12.03 -14.40
CA PRO A 272 29.65 -11.78 -13.36
C PRO A 272 29.27 -12.23 -11.95
N ASP A 273 27.98 -12.23 -11.61
CA ASP A 273 27.48 -12.68 -10.30
C ASP A 273 27.26 -14.20 -10.20
N GLY A 274 27.62 -14.96 -11.25
CA GLY A 274 27.46 -16.40 -11.33
C GLY A 274 26.09 -16.87 -11.77
N SER A 275 25.15 -15.96 -12.05
CA SER A 275 23.88 -16.30 -12.68
C SER A 275 24.04 -16.54 -14.19
N SER A 276 23.01 -17.11 -14.82
CA SER A 276 22.98 -17.33 -16.27
C SER A 276 21.74 -16.69 -16.90
N ALA A 277 21.92 -16.00 -18.01
CA ALA A 277 20.84 -15.67 -18.94
C ALA A 277 20.80 -16.70 -20.06
N VAL A 278 19.60 -17.07 -20.50
CA VAL A 278 19.40 -18.12 -21.50
C VAL A 278 18.59 -17.61 -22.65
N THR A 279 19.12 -17.79 -23.86
CA THR A 279 18.45 -17.40 -25.10
C THR A 279 17.99 -18.61 -25.89
N TYR A 280 16.76 -18.53 -26.40
CA TYR A 280 16.14 -19.53 -27.24
C TYR A 280 15.76 -18.91 -28.59
N CYS A 281 16.05 -19.64 -29.67
CA CYS A 281 15.60 -19.28 -31.01
C CYS A 281 14.12 -19.62 -31.19
N ARG A 282 13.35 -18.70 -31.73
CA ARG A 282 11.96 -18.98 -32.12
C ARG A 282 11.98 -19.90 -33.34
N PHE A 283 11.16 -20.94 -33.31
CA PHE A 283 11.06 -21.94 -34.38
C PHE A 283 12.41 -22.56 -34.84
N ASN A 284 13.41 -22.60 -33.95
CA ASN A 284 14.78 -23.10 -34.19
C ASN A 284 15.58 -22.31 -35.25
N ASP A 285 15.22 -21.04 -35.50
CA ASP A 285 16.00 -20.14 -36.37
C ASP A 285 15.94 -18.69 -35.86
N CYS A 286 16.96 -18.31 -35.08
CA CYS A 286 17.06 -16.97 -34.50
C CYS A 286 17.13 -15.87 -35.55
N MET A 287 17.79 -16.10 -36.69
CA MET A 287 18.03 -15.06 -37.70
C MET A 287 16.84 -14.83 -38.62
N LYS A 288 15.88 -15.75 -38.59
CA LYS A 288 14.63 -15.65 -39.34
C LYS A 288 13.46 -15.22 -38.47
N ASP A 289 13.28 -15.89 -37.33
CA ASP A 289 12.06 -15.77 -36.52
C ASP A 289 12.29 -14.98 -35.21
N GLY A 290 13.53 -14.55 -34.97
CA GLY A 290 13.94 -13.85 -33.76
C GLY A 290 14.22 -14.79 -32.59
N TRP A 291 14.47 -14.20 -31.42
CA TRP A 291 14.88 -14.94 -30.23
C TRP A 291 14.34 -14.30 -28.96
N GLU A 292 14.33 -15.08 -27.89
CA GLU A 292 13.95 -14.60 -26.56
C GLU A 292 15.03 -14.98 -25.55
N THR A 293 15.49 -13.99 -24.81
CA THR A 293 16.49 -14.13 -23.76
C THR A 293 15.81 -14.02 -22.42
N SER A 294 15.75 -15.11 -21.66
CA SER A 294 15.32 -15.10 -20.27
C SER A 294 16.47 -14.67 -19.38
N LEU A 295 16.22 -13.66 -18.55
CA LEU A 295 17.17 -13.09 -17.61
C LEU A 295 17.03 -13.72 -16.21
N PRO A 296 18.07 -13.66 -15.35
CA PRO A 296 18.05 -14.26 -14.02
C PRO A 296 16.95 -13.77 -13.07
N ASP A 297 16.43 -12.56 -13.27
CA ASP A 297 15.37 -11.96 -12.47
C ASP A 297 13.95 -12.39 -12.91
N GLY A 298 13.85 -13.25 -13.93
CA GLY A 298 12.59 -13.69 -14.53
C GLY A 298 12.08 -12.76 -15.63
N GLY A 299 12.76 -11.65 -15.91
CA GLY A 299 12.51 -10.82 -17.09
C GLY A 299 12.90 -11.54 -18.38
N SER A 300 12.43 -11.03 -19.52
CA SER A 300 12.93 -11.48 -20.82
C SER A 300 13.12 -10.32 -21.79
N VAL A 301 14.09 -10.47 -22.69
CA VAL A 301 14.30 -9.60 -23.85
C VAL A 301 13.86 -10.37 -25.09
N VAL A 302 12.93 -9.81 -25.84
CA VAL A 302 12.39 -10.42 -27.06
C VAL A 302 12.89 -9.65 -28.26
N CYS A 303 13.68 -10.31 -29.10
CA CYS A 303 14.17 -9.78 -30.36
C CYS A 303 13.39 -10.38 -31.54
N SER A 304 13.08 -9.54 -32.52
CA SER A 304 12.35 -9.90 -33.73
C SER A 304 13.10 -9.43 -34.97
N CYS A 305 13.05 -10.25 -36.02
CA CYS A 305 13.62 -9.91 -37.32
C CYS A 305 12.61 -9.13 -38.16
N ARG A 306 13.02 -7.98 -38.70
CA ARG A 306 12.19 -7.26 -39.68
C ARG A 306 12.10 -8.12 -40.94
N PHE A 307 10.90 -8.25 -41.48
CA PHE A 307 10.61 -9.04 -42.68
C PHE A 307 11.17 -10.49 -42.68
N ASN A 308 11.35 -11.08 -41.49
CA ASN A 308 11.91 -12.42 -41.26
C ASN A 308 13.38 -12.59 -41.67
N ASP A 309 14.19 -11.52 -41.67
CA ASP A 309 15.65 -11.60 -41.89
C ASP A 309 16.39 -10.54 -41.04
N CYS A 310 16.93 -10.98 -39.89
CA CYS A 310 17.64 -10.10 -38.97
C CYS A 310 18.95 -9.55 -39.55
N LEU A 311 19.62 -10.30 -40.43
CA LEU A 311 20.92 -9.92 -40.97
C LEU A 311 20.78 -8.89 -42.11
N LYS A 312 19.70 -8.99 -42.87
CA LYS A 312 19.46 -8.15 -44.03
C LYS A 312 18.61 -6.93 -43.71
N ASP A 313 17.54 -7.12 -42.95
CA ASP A 313 16.48 -6.12 -42.76
C ASP A 313 16.49 -5.53 -41.34
N GLY A 314 17.35 -6.06 -40.47
CA GLY A 314 17.62 -5.57 -39.12
C GLY A 314 16.80 -6.24 -38.03
N THR A 315 17.24 -6.06 -36.80
CA THR A 315 16.64 -6.63 -35.58
C THR A 315 16.04 -5.52 -34.72
N GLU A 316 14.90 -5.81 -34.10
CA GLU A 316 14.30 -4.96 -33.06
C GLU A 316 14.05 -5.79 -31.79
N CYS A 317 14.52 -5.29 -30.65
CA CYS A 317 14.44 -5.95 -29.35
C CYS A 317 13.65 -5.10 -28.36
N ASN A 318 12.79 -5.74 -27.58
CA ASN A 318 12.02 -5.14 -26.48
C ASN A 318 12.22 -5.90 -25.18
#